data_AF-A0A959PBW6-F1
#
_entry.id   AF-A0A959PBW6-F1
#
_cell.length_a   1.000
_cell.length_b   1.000
_cell.length_c   1.000
_cell.angle_alpha   90.00
_cell.angle_beta   90.00
_cell.angle_gamma   90.00
#
_symmetry.space_group_name_H-M   'P 1'
#
loop_
_entity.id
_entity.type
_entity.pdbx_description
1 polymer ?
#
loop_
_entity_poly.entity_id
_entity_poly.type
_entity_poly.pdbx_seq_one_letter_code
_entity_poly.pdbx_strand_id
1 'polypeptide(L)'
;MAKLVLDLHDIYNKGWKIDKALNDIIDEAVEKRIPIIEIIPGKGSGQLKKKVIRFLEQKHIKAKYHRIDKDSKNFGRLFVRFKH
;
A
#
# COMPACT_ATOMS: atom_id res chain seq x y z
N MET A 1 -2.87 0.62 -18.39
CA MET A 1 -1.93 0.05 -17.39
C MET A 1 -2.73 -0.68 -16.35
N ALA A 2 -2.37 -1.92 -16.03
CA ALA A 2 -2.99 -2.66 -14.94
C ALA A 2 -2.62 -2.01 -13.59
N LYS A 3 -3.58 -1.97 -12.66
CA LYS A 3 -3.38 -1.52 -11.28
C LYS A 3 -4.11 -2.46 -10.33
N LEU A 4 -3.52 -2.71 -9.16
CA LEU A 4 -4.20 -3.36 -8.06
C LEU A 4 -4.66 -2.30 -7.05
N VAL A 5 -5.78 -2.55 -6.38
CA VAL A 5 -6.35 -1.63 -5.38
C VAL A 5 -6.55 -2.39 -4.07
N LEU A 6 -6.02 -1.85 -2.98
CA LEU A 6 -6.27 -2.32 -1.62
C LEU A 6 -7.08 -1.30 -0.83
N ASP A 7 -8.30 -1.65 -0.46
CA ASP A 7 -9.09 -0.88 0.50
C ASP A 7 -8.89 -1.45 1.91
N LEU A 8 -8.48 -0.60 2.85
CA LEU A 8 -8.23 -0.98 4.24
C LEU A 8 -9.35 -0.56 5.19
N HIS A 9 -10.42 0.10 4.70
CA HIS A 9 -11.50 0.60 5.55
C HIS A 9 -12.19 -0.52 6.34
N ASP A 10 -12.39 -1.70 5.76
CA ASP A 10 -13.10 -2.81 6.43
C ASP A 10 -12.27 -3.50 7.52
N ILE A 11 -10.95 -3.35 7.48
CA ILE A 11 -10.01 -4.00 8.39
C ILE A 11 -9.21 -2.99 9.23
N TYR A 12 -9.64 -1.74 9.28
CA TYR A 12 -8.91 -0.64 9.91
C TYR A 12 -8.55 -0.90 11.39
N ASN A 13 -9.38 -1.67 12.11
CA ASN A 13 -9.19 -2.03 13.51
C ASN A 13 -8.51 -3.40 13.72
N LYS A 14 -8.21 -4.13 12.64
CA LYS A 14 -7.60 -5.47 12.67
C LYS A 14 -6.15 -5.38 12.23
N GLY A 15 -5.27 -4.98 13.16
CA GLY A 15 -3.86 -4.71 12.90
C GLY A 15 -3.14 -5.81 12.09
N TRP A 16 -3.29 -7.07 12.47
CA TRP A 16 -2.66 -8.21 11.78
C TRP A 16 -3.21 -8.45 10.37
N LYS A 17 -4.51 -8.17 10.15
CA LYS A 17 -5.11 -8.31 8.82
C LYS A 17 -4.58 -7.25 7.86
N ILE A 18 -4.32 -6.04 8.35
CA ILE A 18 -3.72 -4.97 7.55
C ILE A 18 -2.34 -5.41 7.05
N ASP A 19 -1.48 -5.90 7.96
CA ASP A 19 -0.12 -6.30 7.59
C ASP A 19 -0.11 -7.50 6.65
N LYS A 20 -1.06 -8.44 6.82
CA LYS A 20 -1.26 -9.56 5.89
C LYS A 20 -1.70 -9.06 4.51
N ALA A 21 -2.74 -8.23 4.44
CA ALA A 21 -3.27 -7.72 3.16
C ALA A 21 -2.24 -6.88 2.40
N LEU A 22 -1.41 -6.11 3.11
CA LEU A 22 -0.32 -5.34 2.51
C LEU A 22 0.78 -6.25 1.94
N ASN A 23 1.15 -7.34 2.63
CA ASN A 23 2.08 -8.33 2.07
C ASN A 23 1.49 -8.99 0.83
N ASP A 24 0.28 -9.53 0.96
CA ASP A 24 -0.40 -10.29 -0.10
C ASP A 24 -0.46 -9.47 -1.41
N ILE A 25 -0.87 -8.20 -1.34
CA ILE A 25 -1.00 -7.37 -2.56
C ILE A 25 0.35 -6.95 -3.16
N ILE A 26 1.39 -6.78 -2.33
CA ILE A 26 2.73 -6.44 -2.82
C ILE A 26 3.32 -7.65 -3.53
N ASP A 27 3.20 -8.84 -2.95
CA ASP A 27 3.68 -10.07 -3.56
C ASP A 27 2.95 -10.36 -4.86
N GLU A 28 1.62 -10.18 -4.89
CA GLU A 28 0.83 -10.30 -6.11
C GLU A 28 1.30 -9.32 -7.21
N ALA A 29 1.59 -8.07 -6.85
CA ALA A 29 2.07 -7.09 -7.82
C ALA A 29 3.46 -7.43 -8.38
N VAL A 30 4.35 -7.98 -7.56
CA VAL A 30 5.66 -8.45 -8.00
C VAL A 30 5.52 -9.65 -8.93
N GLU A 31 4.74 -10.65 -8.52
CA GLU A 31 4.53 -11.88 -9.28
C GLU A 31 3.89 -11.61 -10.65
N LYS A 32 2.82 -10.80 -10.67
CA LYS A 32 2.08 -10.46 -11.89
C LYS A 32 2.69 -9.28 -12.68
N ARG A 33 3.85 -8.78 -12.25
CA ARG A 33 4.52 -7.60 -12.84
C ARG A 33 3.61 -6.39 -13.00
N ILE A 34 2.77 -6.12 -12.00
CA ILE A 34 1.89 -4.96 -11.97
C ILE A 34 2.71 -3.72 -11.64
N PRO A 35 2.64 -2.64 -12.44
CA PRO A 35 3.50 -1.47 -12.25
C PRO A 35 3.09 -0.60 -11.06
N ILE A 36 1.82 -0.65 -10.64
CA ILE A 36 1.24 0.28 -9.64
C ILE A 36 0.23 -0.44 -8.74
N ILE A 37 0.35 -0.23 -7.43
CA ILE A 37 -0.69 -0.53 -6.44
C ILE A 37 -1.24 0.79 -5.90
N GLU A 38 -2.56 0.88 -5.77
CA GLU A 38 -3.28 1.95 -5.08
C GLU A 38 -3.74 1.43 -3.70
N ILE A 39 -3.30 2.06 -2.62
CA ILE A 39 -3.70 1.70 -1.25
C ILE A 39 -4.58 2.81 -0.70
N ILE A 40 -5.75 2.44 -0.18
CA ILE A 40 -6.77 3.33 0.37
C ILE A 40 -6.86 3.10 1.89
N PRO A 41 -6.00 3.77 2.69
CA PRO A 41 -6.11 3.77 4.16
C PRO A 41 -7.21 4.70 4.69
N GLY A 42 -7.77 5.60 3.86
CA GLY A 42 -8.80 6.54 4.27
C GLY A 42 -8.30 7.90 4.77
N LYS A 43 -9.24 8.84 4.95
CA LYS A 43 -9.00 10.27 5.26
C LYS A 43 -9.07 10.64 6.75
N GLY A 44 -9.25 9.68 7.65
CA GLY A 44 -9.49 9.93 9.08
C GLY A 44 -8.29 10.56 9.81
N SER A 45 -8.04 10.16 11.06
CA SER A 45 -6.94 10.70 11.89
C SER A 45 -5.51 10.49 11.33
N GLY A 46 -5.36 9.82 10.18
CA GLY A 46 -4.08 9.52 9.53
C GLY A 46 -3.29 8.39 10.18
N GLN A 47 -3.78 7.80 11.28
CA GLN A 47 -3.09 6.71 11.98
C GLN A 47 -2.91 5.47 11.09
N LEU A 48 -3.96 5.08 10.36
CA LEU A 48 -3.87 3.95 9.42
C LEU A 48 -2.88 4.24 8.29
N LYS A 49 -2.87 5.46 7.75
CA LYS A 49 -1.87 5.89 6.75
C LYS A 49 -0.44 5.82 7.29
N LYS A 50 -0.20 6.26 8.53
CA LYS A 50 1.11 6.14 9.19
C LYS A 50 1.53 4.68 9.35
N LYS A 51 0.60 3.80 9.75
CA LYS A 51 0.85 2.35 9.85
C LYS A 51 1.26 1.77 8.49
N VAL A 52 0.52 2.08 7.43
CA VAL A 52 0.84 1.64 6.06
C VAL A 52 2.22 2.11 5.62
N ILE A 53 2.56 3.39 5.84
CA ILE A 53 3.88 3.93 5.47
C ILE A 53 4.99 3.19 6.23
N ARG A 54 4.83 3.01 7.55
CA ARG A 54 5.80 2.27 8.38
C ARG A 54 5.97 0.82 7.91
N PHE A 55 4.90 0.19 7.44
CA PHE A 55 4.97 -1.13 6.85
C PHE A 55 5.80 -1.13 5.55
N LEU A 56 5.53 -0.20 4.64
CA LEU A 56 6.25 -0.09 3.36
C LEU A 56 7.73 0.24 3.56
N GLU A 57 8.08 0.96 4.62
CA GLU A 57 9.47 1.31 4.95
C GLU A 57 10.30 0.13 5.48
N GLN A 58 9.68 -1.01 5.81
CA GLN A 58 10.43 -2.21 6.23
C GLN A 58 11.39 -2.66 5.12
N LYS A 59 12.65 -2.96 5.49
CA LYS A 59 13.73 -3.20 4.52
C LYS A 59 13.37 -4.22 3.43
N HIS A 60 12.74 -5.34 3.81
CA HIS A 60 12.37 -6.41 2.90
C HIS A 60 11.18 -6.05 1.97
N ILE A 61 10.33 -5.10 2.38
CA ILE A 61 9.23 -4.58 1.55
C ILE A 61 9.75 -3.48 0.63
N LYS A 62 10.54 -2.55 1.17
CA LYS A 62 11.17 -1.45 0.41
C LYS A 62 12.04 -1.95 -0.74
N ALA A 63 12.66 -3.11 -0.60
CA ALA A 63 13.42 -3.74 -1.68
C ALA A 63 12.56 -4.23 -2.87
N LYS A 64 11.24 -4.40 -2.69
CA LYS A 64 10.32 -4.93 -3.71
C LYS A 64 9.75 -3.86 -4.65
N TYR A 65 9.84 -2.58 -4.30
CA TYR A 65 9.26 -1.49 -5.09
C TYR A 65 10.26 -0.34 -5.29
N HIS A 66 9.95 0.57 -6.21
CA HIS A 66 10.82 1.69 -6.57
C HIS A 66 10.54 2.96 -5.76
N ARG A 67 9.28 3.39 -5.69
CA ARG A 67 8.89 4.59 -4.93
C ARG A 67 7.44 4.54 -4.43
N ILE A 68 7.16 5.39 -3.45
CA ILE A 68 5.81 5.67 -2.95
C ILE A 68 5.44 7.09 -3.37
N ASP A 69 4.30 7.24 -4.03
CA ASP A 69 3.72 8.54 -4.33
C ASP A 69 2.55 8.81 -3.37
N LYS A 70 2.62 9.90 -2.62
CA LYS A 70 1.50 10.38 -1.80
C LYS A 70 0.61 11.25 -2.68
N ASP A 71 -0.68 10.96 -2.73
CA ASP A 71 -1.62 11.76 -3.49
C ASP A 71 -1.84 13.11 -2.80
N SER A 72 -1.50 14.20 -3.50
CA SER A 72 -1.63 15.58 -3.03
C SER A 72 -3.07 16.12 -3.15
N LYS A 73 -3.90 15.48 -3.97
CA LYS A 73 -5.32 15.86 -4.18
C LYS A 73 -6.25 15.00 -3.32
N ASN A 74 -5.89 13.73 -3.09
CA ASN A 74 -6.64 12.82 -2.24
C ASN A 74 -5.77 12.19 -1.16
N PHE A 75 -5.65 12.87 -0.03
CA PHE A 75 -4.83 12.42 1.11
C PHE A 75 -5.24 11.05 1.68
N GLY A 76 -6.42 10.53 1.33
CA GLY A 76 -6.89 9.21 1.74
C GLY A 76 -6.29 8.05 0.96
N ARG A 77 -5.36 8.32 0.03
CA ARG A 77 -4.72 7.30 -0.81
C ARG A 77 -3.21 7.49 -0.88
N LEU A 78 -2.52 6.40 -1.25
CA LEU A 78 -1.12 6.42 -1.66
C LEU A 78 -0.91 5.37 -2.76
N PHE A 79 0.15 5.58 -3.54
CA PHE A 79 0.51 4.69 -4.63
C PHE A 79 1.89 4.11 -4.39
N VAL A 80 2.05 2.81 -4.65
CA VAL A 80 3.34 2.12 -4.65
C VAL A 80 3.66 1.78 -6.09
N ARG A 81 4.84 2.21 -6.57
CA ARG A 81 5.30 1.96 -7.95
C ARG A 81 6.43 0.96 -7.97
N PHE A 82 6.34 0.02 -8.88
CA PHE A 82 7.31 -1.04 -9.11
C PHE A 82 8.16 -0.72 -10.34
N LYS A 83 9.41 -1.19 -10.36
CA LYS A 83 10.31 -1.10 -11.52
C LYS A 83 10.31 -2.47 -12.19
N HIS A 84 9.51 -2.61 -13.25
CA HIS A 84 9.53 -3.75 -14.16
C HIS A 84 10.19 -3.35 -15.47
#